data_AF-A0A651EY74-F1
#
_entry.id   AF-A0A651EY74-F1
#
_cell.length_a   1.000
_cell.length_b   1.000
_cell.length_c   1.000
_cell.angle_alpha   90.00
_cell.angle_beta   90.00
_cell.angle_gamma   90.00
#
_symmetry.space_group_name_H-M   'P 1'
#
loop_
_entity.id
_entity.type
_entity.pdbx_description
1 polymer ?
#
loop_
_entity_poly.entity_id
_entity_poly.type
_entity_poly.pdbx_seq_one_letter_code
_entity_poly.pdbx_strand_id
1 'polypeptide(L)'
;MESTLVLASSGMRDMDVFIMVAQLVGLLLIFLMLVGVPSYVVLRSKRESEQTKREIAAYVAEGSITPEQGIEMLKAMGSDRKGITARLMDSYEAGSGCSKR
;
A
#
# COMPACT_ATOMS: atom_id res chain seq x y z
N MET A 1 -12.19 50.72 -19.08
CA MET A 1 -12.61 49.35 -19.45
C MET A 1 -11.69 48.86 -20.56
N GLU A 2 -10.41 48.66 -20.27
CA GLU A 2 -9.37 48.38 -21.28
C GLU A 2 -8.58 47.10 -20.96
N SER A 3 -9.06 46.29 -20.01
CA SER A 3 -8.31 45.17 -19.44
C SER A 3 -8.62 43.80 -20.04
N THR A 4 -9.54 43.69 -21.00
CA THR A 4 -9.95 42.40 -21.59
C THR A 4 -9.25 42.08 -22.91
N LEU A 5 -8.44 42.99 -23.45
CA LEU A 5 -7.73 42.83 -24.74
C LEU A 5 -6.31 42.25 -24.58
N VAL A 6 -5.97 41.68 -23.42
CA VAL A 6 -4.64 41.08 -23.17
C VAL A 6 -4.59 39.59 -23.54
N LEU A 7 -5.72 38.95 -23.87
CA LEU A 7 -5.76 37.50 -24.17
C LEU A 7 -5.73 37.14 -25.66
N ALA A 8 -5.70 38.11 -26.58
CA ALA A 8 -5.78 37.84 -28.02
C ALA A 8 -4.44 37.94 -28.79
N SER A 9 -3.32 38.24 -28.13
CA SER A 9 -2.04 38.45 -28.84
C SER A 9 -0.85 37.98 -28.02
N SER A 10 -0.79 36.70 -27.69
CA SER A 10 0.48 36.04 -27.45
C SER A 10 0.78 35.21 -28.69
N GLY A 11 1.64 35.74 -29.56
CA GLY A 11 2.25 34.94 -30.62
C GLY A 11 2.81 33.68 -29.98
N MET A 12 2.24 32.54 -30.36
CA MET A 12 2.57 31.22 -29.86
C MET A 12 4.04 30.95 -30.18
N ARG A 13 4.94 31.25 -29.24
CA ARG A 13 6.33 30.84 -29.33
C ARG A 13 6.35 29.34 -29.08
N ASP A 14 7.15 28.59 -29.83
CA ASP A 14 7.25 27.13 -29.67
C ASP A 14 7.44 26.72 -28.19
N MET A 15 8.11 27.56 -27.39
CA MET A 15 8.26 27.37 -25.94
C MET A 15 6.93 27.26 -25.16
N ASP A 16 5.90 28.04 -25.50
CA ASP A 16 4.61 27.99 -24.79
C ASP A 16 3.88 26.67 -25.07
N VAL A 17 4.03 26.13 -26.29
CA VAL A 17 3.52 24.80 -26.65
C VAL A 17 4.27 23.70 -25.90
N PHE A 18 5.59 23.79 -25.80
CA PHE A 18 6.40 22.85 -25.01
C PHE A 18 6.01 22.85 -23.53
N ILE A 19 5.76 24.03 -22.94
CA ILE A 19 5.34 24.15 -21.54
C ILE A 19 3.97 23.51 -21.33
N MET A 20 2.99 23.77 -22.22
CA MET A 20 1.67 23.14 -22.13
C MET A 20 1.75 21.61 -22.21
N VAL A 21 2.53 21.09 -23.16
CA VAL A 21 2.69 19.64 -23.35
C VAL A 21 3.39 19.01 -22.15
N ALA A 22 4.45 19.64 -21.63
CA ALA A 22 5.16 19.16 -20.45
C ALA A 22 4.26 19.11 -19.21
N GLN A 23 3.42 20.12 -19.00
CA GLN A 23 2.46 20.18 -17.89
C GLN A 23 1.45 19.02 -17.98
N LEU A 24 0.96 18.73 -19.18
CA LEU A 24 -0.07 17.71 -19.42
C LEU A 24 0.48 16.30 -19.25
N VAL A 25 1.71 16.05 -19.74
CA VAL A 25 2.43 14.78 -19.51
C VAL A 25 2.74 14.59 -18.03
N GLY A 26 3.20 15.64 -17.34
CA GLY A 26 3.50 15.59 -15.91
C GLY A 26 2.28 15.25 -15.06
N LEU A 27 1.14 15.91 -15.30
CA LEU A 27 -0.12 15.62 -14.61
C LEU A 27 -0.62 14.20 -14.90
N LEU A 28 -0.50 13.72 -16.14
CA LEU A 28 -0.87 12.35 -16.50
C LEU A 28 -0.03 11.32 -15.74
N LEU A 29 1.28 11.50 -15.63
CA LEU A 29 2.16 10.60 -14.89
C LEU A 29 1.85 10.58 -13.39
N ILE A 30 1.60 11.76 -12.79
CA ILE A 30 1.19 11.88 -11.39
C ILE A 30 -0.13 11.16 -11.15
N PHE A 31 -1.10 11.34 -12.05
CA PHE A 31 -2.40 10.67 -11.98
C PHE A 31 -2.27 9.14 -12.10
N LEU A 32 -1.45 8.65 -13.04
CA LEU A 32 -1.17 7.22 -13.20
C LEU A 32 -0.46 6.63 -11.96
N MET A 33 0.45 7.36 -11.32
CA MET A 33 1.06 6.94 -10.07
C MET A 33 0.04 6.87 -8.93
N LEU A 34 -0.83 7.88 -8.79
CA LEU A 34 -1.87 7.91 -7.75
C LEU A 34 -2.89 6.79 -7.90
N VAL A 35 -3.29 6.45 -9.14
CA VAL A 35 -4.32 5.43 -9.41
C VAL A 35 -3.72 4.02 -9.55
N GLY A 36 -2.51 3.91 -10.11
CA GLY A 36 -1.85 2.63 -10.41
C GLY A 36 -1.21 1.96 -9.20
N VAL A 37 -0.62 2.74 -8.28
CA VAL A 37 0.06 2.21 -7.09
C VAL A 37 -0.90 1.48 -6.12
N PRO A 38 -2.08 2.03 -5.73
CA PRO A 38 -2.98 1.32 -4.82
C PRO A 38 -3.58 0.06 -5.46
N SER A 39 -3.80 0.06 -6.78
CA SER A 39 -4.38 -1.08 -7.50
C SER A 39 -3.42 -2.28 -7.52
N TYR A 40 -2.11 -2.05 -7.66
CA TYR A 40 -1.12 -3.12 -7.72
C TYR A 40 -0.94 -3.86 -6.38
N VAL A 41 -1.01 -3.13 -5.27
CA VAL A 41 -0.82 -3.69 -3.92
C VAL A 41 -2.07 -4.44 -3.44
N VAL A 42 -3.27 -3.96 -3.77
CA VAL A 42 -4.54 -4.59 -3.34
C VAL A 42 -4.80 -5.91 -4.06
N LEU A 43 -4.42 -6.04 -5.34
CA LEU A 43 -4.66 -7.26 -6.12
C LEU A 43 -3.74 -8.43 -5.71
N ARG A 44 -2.51 -8.17 -5.24
CA ARG A 44 -1.62 -9.24 -4.75
C ARG A 44 -2.07 -9.82 -3.40
N SER A 45 -2.54 -8.98 -2.50
CA SER A 45 -2.90 -9.40 -1.13
C SER A 45 -3.99 -10.47 -1.09
N LYS A 46 -4.94 -10.45 -2.04
CA LYS A 46 -6.02 -11.44 -2.10
C LYS A 46 -5.51 -12.84 -2.48
N ARG A 47 -4.56 -12.94 -3.41
CA ARG A 47 -4.04 -14.24 -3.87
C ARG A 47 -3.19 -14.94 -2.82
N GLU A 48 -2.34 -14.18 -2.13
CA GLU A 48 -1.49 -14.71 -1.05
C GLU A 48 -2.35 -15.27 0.10
N SER A 49 -3.42 -14.55 0.45
CA SER A 49 -4.34 -14.97 1.52
C SER A 49 -5.06 -16.28 1.20
N GLU A 50 -5.43 -16.50 -0.07
CA GLU A 50 -6.12 -17.73 -0.48
C GLU A 50 -5.19 -18.94 -0.50
N GLN A 51 -3.92 -18.77 -0.86
CA GLN A 51 -2.93 -19.84 -0.84
C GLN A 51 -2.64 -20.31 0.59
N THR A 52 -2.34 -19.38 1.50
CA THR A 52 -2.04 -19.74 2.90
C THR A 52 -3.22 -20.41 3.62
N LYS A 53 -4.47 -20.05 3.29
CA LYS A 53 -5.67 -20.75 3.81
C LYS A 53 -5.70 -22.23 3.41
N ARG A 54 -5.28 -22.55 2.19
CA ARG A 54 -5.23 -23.93 1.68
C ARG A 54 -4.09 -24.72 2.33
N GLU A 55 -2.95 -24.07 2.56
CA GLU A 55 -1.81 -24.67 3.26
C GLU A 55 -2.16 -25.00 4.71
N ILE A 56 -2.80 -24.07 5.44
CA ILE A 56 -3.27 -24.33 6.81
C ILE A 56 -4.25 -25.51 6.84
N ALA A 57 -5.17 -25.60 5.87
CA ALA A 57 -6.10 -26.73 5.78
C ALA A 57 -5.38 -28.06 5.52
N ALA A 58 -4.33 -28.06 4.69
CA ALA A 58 -3.51 -29.25 4.46
C ALA A 58 -2.77 -29.68 5.73
N TYR A 59 -2.14 -28.75 6.46
CA TYR A 59 -1.46 -29.06 7.72
C TYR A 59 -2.39 -29.57 8.82
N VAL A 60 -3.63 -29.08 8.87
CA VAL A 60 -4.66 -29.62 9.77
C VAL A 60 -5.10 -31.02 9.34
N ALA A 61 -5.25 -31.28 8.03
CA ALA A 61 -5.60 -32.60 7.51
C ALA A 61 -4.48 -33.64 7.69
N GLU A 62 -3.23 -33.21 7.57
CA GLU A 62 -2.03 -34.02 7.83
C GLU A 62 -1.78 -34.23 9.34
N GLY A 63 -2.41 -33.42 10.20
CA GLY A 63 -2.27 -33.49 11.65
C GLY A 63 -0.98 -32.88 12.19
N SER A 64 -0.24 -32.12 11.39
CA SER A 64 0.96 -31.39 11.82
C SER A 64 0.63 -30.11 12.59
N ILE A 65 -0.60 -29.61 12.47
CA ILE A 65 -1.15 -28.47 13.19
C ILE A 65 -2.53 -28.85 13.77
N THR A 66 -2.83 -28.42 15.00
CA THR A 66 -4.17 -28.65 15.58
C THR A 66 -5.20 -27.68 14.99
N PRO A 67 -6.48 -28.08 14.87
CA PRO A 67 -7.51 -27.19 14.32
C PRO A 67 -7.63 -25.87 15.08
N GLU A 68 -7.39 -25.85 16.39
CA GLU A 68 -7.38 -24.64 17.22
C GLU A 68 -6.25 -23.69 16.80
N GLN A 69 -5.04 -24.22 16.58
CA GLN A 69 -3.89 -23.45 16.10
C GLN A 69 -4.13 -22.94 14.67
N GLY A 70 -4.78 -23.73 13.81
CA GLY A 70 -5.17 -23.29 12.47
C GLY A 70 -6.15 -22.11 12.48
N ILE A 71 -7.15 -22.13 13.39
CA ILE A 71 -8.09 -21.01 13.57
C ILE A 71 -7.36 -19.75 14.06
N GLU A 72 -6.39 -19.89 14.96
CA GLU A 72 -5.58 -18.78 15.45
C GLU A 72 -4.71 -18.16 14.35
N MET A 73 -4.06 -18.99 13.53
CA MET A 73 -3.27 -18.54 12.37
C MET A 73 -4.13 -17.79 11.34
N LEU A 74 -5.33 -18.30 11.04
CA LEU A 74 -6.28 -17.65 10.14
C LEU A 74 -6.76 -16.30 10.68
N LYS A 75 -6.98 -16.21 12.00
CA LYS A 75 -7.41 -14.98 12.67
C LYS A 75 -6.30 -13.93 12.69
N ALA A 76 -5.06 -14.33 12.97
CA ALA A 76 -3.88 -13.46 12.89
C ALA A 76 -3.67 -12.89 11.48
N MET A 77 -3.95 -13.69 10.45
CA MET A 77 -3.83 -13.28 9.05
C MET A 77 -4.89 -12.26 8.62
N GLY A 78 -6.10 -12.35 9.17
CA GLY A 78 -7.20 -11.41 8.89
C GLY A 78 -7.18 -10.12 9.72
N SER A 79 -6.59 -10.15 10.91
CA SER A 79 -6.69 -9.03 11.85
C SER A 79 -5.62 -7.96 11.72
N ASP A 80 -4.34 -8.24 11.42
CA ASP A 80 -3.40 -7.12 11.36
C ASP A 80 -2.00 -7.43 10.79
N ARG A 81 -1.71 -6.92 9.59
CA ARG A 81 -0.32 -6.74 9.13
C ARG A 81 0.28 -5.42 9.68
N LYS A 82 -0.48 -4.56 10.38
CA LYS A 82 -0.03 -3.25 10.88
C LYS A 82 0.12 -3.17 12.41
N GLY A 83 -0.65 -3.94 13.18
CA GLY A 83 -0.64 -3.91 14.66
C GLY A 83 0.21 -4.99 15.35
N ILE A 84 0.56 -6.09 14.67
CA ILE A 84 1.40 -7.15 15.26
C ILE A 84 2.85 -6.65 15.47
N THR A 85 3.40 -5.89 14.54
CA THR A 85 4.73 -5.26 14.71
C THR A 85 4.72 -4.19 15.79
N ALA A 86 3.62 -3.44 15.94
CA ALA A 86 3.48 -2.46 17.01
C ALA A 86 3.46 -3.11 18.40
N ARG A 87 2.71 -4.22 18.57
CA ARG A 87 2.68 -4.96 19.85
C ARG A 87 3.98 -5.72 20.15
N LEU A 88 4.66 -6.21 19.12
CA LEU A 88 5.96 -6.88 19.28
C LEU A 88 7.07 -5.89 19.66
N MET A 89 7.05 -4.64 19.17
CA MET A 89 8.00 -3.61 19.60
C MET A 89 7.76 -3.16 21.05
N ASP A 90 6.50 -2.94 21.47
CA ASP A 90 6.17 -2.62 22.86
C ASP A 90 6.62 -3.71 23.84
N SER A 91 6.51 -4.99 23.44
CA SER A 91 6.91 -6.12 24.29
C SER A 91 8.44 -6.26 24.39
N TYR A 92 9.21 -5.80 23.40
CA TYR A 92 10.67 -5.86 23.44
C TYR A 92 11.29 -4.75 24.29
N GLU A 93 10.70 -3.54 24.29
CA GLU A 93 11.14 -2.45 25.16
C GLU A 93 10.79 -2.72 26.63
N ALA A 94 9.60 -3.29 26.91
CA ALA A 94 9.19 -3.66 28.27
C ALA A 94 10.01 -4.81 28.88
N GLY A 95 10.64 -5.66 28.06
CA GLY A 95 11.42 -6.82 28.50
C GLY A 95 12.90 -6.53 28.82
N SER A 96 13.43 -5.36 28.46
CA SER A 96 14.87 -5.06 28.62
C SER A 96 15.22 -4.29 29.91
N GLY A 97 14.22 -3.97 30.74
CA GLY A 97 14.33 -3.07 31.89
C GLY A 97 14.43 -3.69 33.29
N CYS A 98 14.67 -5.00 33.45
CA CYS A 98 14.83 -5.58 34.80
C CYS A 98 15.84 -6.73 34.88
N SER A 99 17.12 -6.41 34.75
CA SER A 99 18.20 -7.18 35.37
C SER A 99 19.45 -6.33 35.53
N LYS A 100 19.42 -5.39 36.47
CA LYS A 100 20.63 -4.94 37.15
C LYS A 100 20.34 -4.89 38.65
N ARG A 101 21.02 -5.82 39.32
CA ARG A 101 21.39 -5.92 40.74
C ARG A 101 20.98 -4.78 41.65
#